data_AF-A0A1U9DXW1-F1
#
_entry.id   AF-A0A1U9DXW1-F1
#
_cell.length_a   1.000
_cell.length_b   1.000
_cell.length_c   1.000
_cell.angle_alpha   90.00
_cell.angle_beta   90.00
_cell.angle_gamma   90.00
#
_symmetry.space_group_name_H-M   'P 1'
#
loop_
_entity.id
_entity.type
_entity.pdbx_description
1 polymer ?
#
loop_
_entity_poly.entity_id
_entity_poly.type
_entity_poly.pdbx_seq_one_letter_code
_entity_poly.pdbx_strand_id
1 'polypeptide(L)' 'YYTVKDFLGMILLVFLLMMMVLFFPDLLGDPDNYTPANPLNTPPH' A
#
# COMPACT_ATOMS: atom_id res chain seq x y z
N TYR A 1 0.40 20.74 23.53
CA TYR A 1 -0.78 20.78 22.63
C TYR A 1 -0.49 20.16 21.28
N TYR A 2 0.39 20.74 20.45
CA TYR A 2 0.70 20.20 19.12
C TYR A 2 1.35 18.80 19.15
N THR A 3 2.29 18.55 20.06
CA THR A 3 2.92 17.22 20.21
C THR A 3 1.91 16.08 20.39
N VAL A 4 0.85 16.31 21.17
CA VAL A 4 -0.21 15.30 21.39
C VAL A 4 -1.08 15.12 20.15
N LYS A 5 -1.41 16.22 19.46
CA LYS A 5 -2.14 16.19 18.19
C LYS A 5 -1.36 15.42 17.12
N ASP A 6 -0.06 15.67 17.01
CA ASP A 6 0.80 15.04 16.01
C ASP A 6 0.96 13.55 16.31
N PHE A 7 1.11 13.18 17.59
CA PHE A 7 1.16 11.78 17.99
C PHE A 7 -0.14 11.02 17.70
N LEU A 8 -1.29 11.64 17.98
CA LEU A 8 -2.59 11.08 17.59
C LEU A 8 -2.69 10.91 16.06
N GLY A 9 -2.24 11.91 15.29
CA GLY A 9 -2.19 11.84 13.84
C GLY A 9 -1.33 10.68 13.32
N MET A 10 -0.15 10.48 13.92
CA MET A 10 0.74 9.36 13.60
C MET A 10 0.10 8.01 13.90
N ILE A 11 -0.59 7.87 15.03
CA ILE A 11 -1.31 6.63 15.36
C ILE A 11 -2.39 6.33 14.32
N LEU A 12 -3.18 7.33 13.93
CA LEU A 12 -4.23 7.15 12.91
C LEU A 12 -3.66 6.76 11.55
N LEU A 13 -2.56 7.41 11.14
CA LEU A 13 -1.86 7.09 9.89
C LEU A 13 -1.37 5.64 9.91
N VAL A 14 -0.69 5.22 10.97
CA VAL A 14 -0.16 3.85 11.09
C VAL A 14 -1.28 2.83 11.19
N PHE A 15 -2.37 3.14 11.89
CA PHE A 15 -3.53 2.26 11.98
C PHE A 15 -4.15 1.98 10.60
N LEU A 16 -4.37 3.03 9.79
CA LEU A 16 -4.90 2.87 8.44
C LEU A 16 -3.93 2.13 7.52
N LEU A 17 -2.64 2.43 7.62
CA LEU A 17 -1.60 1.71 6.87
C LEU A 17 -1.61 0.22 7.21
N MET A 18 -1.62 -0.13 8.51
CA MET A 18 -1.65 -1.51 8.96
C MET A 18 -2.92 -2.24 8.53
N MET A 19 -4.07 -1.57 8.53
CA MET A 19 -5.31 -2.14 7.99
C MET A 19 -5.16 -2.54 6.51
N MET A 20 -4.56 -1.69 5.68
CA MET A 20 -4.30 -2.02 4.27
C MET A 20 -3.29 -3.17 4.15
N VAL A 21 -2.17 -3.10 4.85
CA VAL A 21 -1.11 -4.13 4.75
C VAL A 21 -1.58 -5.50 5.23
N LEU A 22 -2.35 -5.57 6.32
CA LEU A 22 -2.73 -6.85 6.93
C LEU A 22 -3.97 -7.50 6.30
N PHE A 23 -4.93 -6.71 5.82
CA PHE A 23 -6.19 -7.24 5.29
C PHE A 23 -6.34 -7.09 3.78
N PHE A 24 -5.69 -6.10 3.16
CA PHE A 24 -5.84 -5.77 1.74
C PHE A 24 -4.49 -5.42 1.08
N PRO A 25 -3.45 -6.28 1.17
CA PRO A 25 -2.10 -5.92 0.76
C PRO A 25 -1.99 -5.56 -0.72
N ASP A 26 -2.81 -6.18 -1.57
CA ASP A 26 -2.77 -6.03 -3.02
C ASP A 26 -3.74 -4.99 -3.57
N LEU A 27 -4.52 -4.32 -2.71
CA LEU A 27 -5.61 -3.43 -3.13
C LEU A 27 -5.12 -2.26 -4.00
N LEU A 28 -3.89 -1.80 -3.78
CA LEU A 28 -3.26 -0.72 -4.55
C LEU A 28 -2.13 -1.25 -5.47
N GLY A 29 -2.00 -2.58 -5.59
CA GLY A 29 -1.01 -3.25 -6.42
C GLY A 29 -1.53 -3.54 -7.84
N ASP A 30 -0.60 -3.81 -8.75
CA ASP A 30 -0.89 -4.27 -10.10
C ASP A 30 -0.65 -5.80 -10.16
N PRO A 31 -1.67 -6.62 -10.48
CA PRO A 31 -1.52 -8.07 -10.60
C PRO A 31 -0.44 -8.52 -11.60
N ASP A 32 -0.19 -7.74 -12.66
CA ASP A 32 0.77 -8.14 -13.69
C ASP A 32 2.21 -8.12 -13.19
N ASN A 33 2.51 -7.31 -12.16
CA ASN A 33 3.83 -7.24 -11.52
C ASN A 33 4.18 -8.50 -10.71
N TYR A 34 3.23 -9.44 -10.52
CA TYR A 34 3.53 -10.76 -9.99
C TYR A 34 4.15 -11.71 -11.03
N THR A 35 4.11 -11.34 -12.31
CA THR A 35 4.78 -12.09 -13.38
C THR A 35 6.19 -11.54 -13.64
N PRO A 36 7.20 -12.40 -13.90
CA PRO A 36 8.53 -11.92 -14.26
C PRO A 36 8.51 -11.10 -15.55
N ALA A 37 9.34 -10.05 -15.60
CA ALA A 37 9.42 -9.18 -16.76
C ALA A 37 9.78 -9.96 -18.04
N ASN A 38 8.99 -9.74 -19.10
CA ASN A 38 9.24 -10.29 -20.43
C ASN A 38 9.50 -9.15 -21.43
N PRO A 39 10.74 -8.99 -21.93
CA PRO A 39 11.09 -7.88 -22.83
C PRO A 39 10.43 -7.96 -24.22
N LEU A 40 9.82 -9.10 -24.56
CA LEU A 40 9.17 -9.33 -25.86
C LEU A 40 7.64 -9.30 -25.77
N ASN A 41 7.06 -9.14 -24.58
CA ASN A 41 5.62 -9.17 -24.37
C ASN A 41 5.19 -8.01 -23.48
N THR A 42 4.33 -7.14 -24.03
CA THR A 42 3.68 -6.07 -23.27
C THR A 42 2.36 -6.61 -22.73
N PRO A 43 2.00 -6.35 -21.45
CA PRO A 43 0.72 -6.79 -20.93
C PRO A 43 -0.47 -6.16 -21.68
N PRO A 44 -1.65 -6.81 -21.63
CA PRO A 44 -2.77 -6.46 -22.50
C PRO A 44 -3.59 -5.25 -22.03
N HIS A 45 -3.39 -4.76 -20.81
CA HIS A 45 -4.15 -3.65 -20.21
C HIS A 45 -3.26 -2.47 -19.83
#